data_AF-F9WAL1-F1
#
_entry.id   AF-F9WAL1-F1
#
_cell.length_a   1.000
_cell.length_b   1.000
_cell.length_c   1.000
_cell.angle_alpha   90.00
_cell.angle_beta   90.00
_cell.angle_gamma   90.00
#
_symmetry.space_group_name_H-M   'P 1'
#
loop_
_entity.id
_entity.type
_entity.pdbx_description
1 polymer ?
#
loop_
_entity_poly.entity_id
_entity_poly.type
_entity_poly.pdbx_seq_one_letter_code
_entity_poly.pdbx_strand_id
1 'polypeptide(L)'
;MEKDTLNSQGGRAWTMDSTVEAVLERARDDWGAISATTFFSIYHVHRCVVVPNSPLTLQQYLKDWRKFVPDSVKGRRFRYRLWLMGALMRRHLDQDLARLRAAKVVTLEDWQREGDRVDIGPMARALLTDAFLHAVAPSSPSENYPLVSSLRSMRVRGTSPGFYFYTYFG
;
A
#
# COMPACT_ATOMS: atom_id res chain seq x y z
N MET A 1 7.18 12.79 37.88
CA MET A 1 6.18 11.70 37.81
C MET A 1 5.75 11.58 36.36
N GLU A 2 6.28 10.57 35.69
CA GLU A 2 5.96 10.17 34.32
C GLU A 2 4.46 9.92 34.12
N LYS A 3 3.96 10.33 32.95
CA LYS A 3 2.91 9.61 32.23
C LYS A 3 3.23 9.63 30.74
N ASP A 4 4.30 8.94 30.39
CA ASP A 4 4.43 8.28 29.09
C ASP A 4 3.60 7.01 29.13
N THR A 5 2.58 6.88 28.28
CA THR A 5 2.22 5.65 27.55
C THR A 5 0.86 5.81 26.87
N LEU A 6 0.80 5.31 25.63
CA LEU A 6 -0.38 5.13 24.75
C LEU A 6 -0.62 6.22 23.70
N ASN A 7 0.35 6.39 22.80
CA ASN A 7 0.02 6.46 21.37
C ASN A 7 1.18 5.92 20.50
N SER A 8 1.63 4.70 20.81
CA SER A 8 2.57 3.97 19.96
C SER A 8 1.84 3.38 18.76
N GLN A 9 1.47 4.22 17.79
CA GLN A 9 1.43 3.76 16.40
C GLN A 9 2.88 3.52 15.98
N GLY A 10 3.40 2.32 16.27
CA GLY A 10 4.70 1.84 15.84
C GLY A 10 4.75 1.63 14.32
N GLY A 11 4.57 2.70 13.55
CA GLY A 11 5.00 2.77 12.16
C GLY A 11 6.50 2.97 12.17
N ARG A 12 7.28 1.89 12.33
CA ARG A 12 8.72 1.95 12.10
C ARG A 12 8.90 2.47 10.67
N ALA A 13 9.42 3.69 10.54
CA ALA A 13 9.74 4.24 9.23
C ALA A 13 10.76 3.30 8.58
N TRP A 14 10.51 2.90 7.35
CA TRP A 14 11.45 2.09 6.61
C TRP A 14 12.72 2.90 6.38
N THR A 15 13.86 2.24 6.46
CA THR A 15 15.18 2.81 6.17
C THR A 15 15.87 1.93 5.14
N MET A 16 16.91 2.41 4.47
CA MET A 16 17.65 1.61 3.48
C MET A 16 18.25 0.33 4.08
N ASP A 17 18.58 0.35 5.38
CA ASP A 17 19.07 -0.81 6.15
C ASP A 17 17.95 -1.78 6.59
N SER A 18 16.69 -1.43 6.37
CA SER A 18 15.57 -2.31 6.70
C SER A 18 15.66 -3.58 5.85
N THR A 19 15.46 -4.73 6.49
CA THR A 19 15.53 -6.01 5.78
C THR A 19 14.29 -6.21 4.92
N VAL A 20 14.49 -6.75 3.71
CA VAL A 20 13.37 -7.15 2.84
C VAL A 20 12.49 -8.17 3.54
N GLU A 21 13.09 -9.01 4.39
CA GLU A 21 12.39 -9.98 5.21
C GLU A 21 11.41 -9.31 6.16
N ALA A 22 11.83 -8.31 6.93
CA ALA A 22 10.95 -7.61 7.86
C ALA A 22 9.78 -6.91 7.15
N VAL A 23 9.99 -6.39 5.94
CA VAL A 23 8.93 -5.78 5.13
C VAL A 23 7.88 -6.82 4.75
N LEU A 24 8.31 -7.96 4.20
CA LEU A 24 7.39 -8.99 3.73
C LEU A 24 6.73 -9.76 4.87
N GLU A 25 7.43 -10.02 5.97
CA GLU A 25 6.85 -10.64 7.16
C GLU A 25 5.78 -9.76 7.80
N ARG A 26 6.03 -8.44 7.90
CA ARG A 26 5.01 -7.51 8.39
C ARG A 26 3.75 -7.56 7.52
N ALA A 27 3.90 -7.61 6.20
CA ALA A 27 2.78 -7.72 5.28
C ALA A 27 2.08 -9.09 5.34
N ARG A 28 2.81 -10.18 5.59
CA ARG A 28 2.24 -11.53 5.80
C ARG A 28 1.36 -11.57 7.05
N ASP A 29 1.86 -10.99 8.13
CA ASP A 29 1.26 -11.07 9.46
C ASP A 29 0.11 -10.07 9.59
N ASP A 30 0.30 -8.84 9.10
CA ASP A 30 -0.70 -7.77 9.06
C ASP A 30 -1.05 -7.34 7.63
N TRP A 31 -1.56 -8.29 6.85
CA TRP A 31 -2.06 -8.02 5.50
C TRP A 31 -3.24 -7.05 5.46
N GLY A 32 -3.90 -6.82 6.60
CA GLY A 32 -4.94 -5.81 6.75
C GLY A 32 -4.41 -4.38 6.60
N ALA A 33 -3.13 -4.14 6.90
CA ALA A 33 -2.47 -2.85 6.71
C ALA A 33 -2.06 -2.57 5.26
N ILE A 34 -2.10 -3.57 4.37
CA ILE A 34 -1.78 -3.40 2.95
C ILE A 34 -2.87 -2.56 2.27
N SER A 35 -2.47 -1.74 1.29
CA SER A 35 -3.41 -1.03 0.41
C SER A 35 -4.40 -1.99 -0.24
N ALA A 36 -5.69 -1.69 -0.11
CA ALA A 36 -6.75 -2.46 -0.75
C ALA A 36 -6.61 -2.44 -2.27
N THR A 37 -6.17 -1.31 -2.84
CA THR A 37 -5.92 -1.15 -4.28
C THR A 37 -4.85 -2.14 -4.74
N THR A 38 -3.71 -2.18 -4.06
CA THR A 38 -2.62 -3.12 -4.36
C THR A 38 -3.10 -4.56 -4.24
N PHE A 39 -3.80 -4.89 -3.16
CA PHE A 39 -4.33 -6.25 -2.95
C PHE A 39 -5.26 -6.69 -4.07
N PHE A 40 -6.28 -5.91 -4.42
CA PHE A 40 -7.27 -6.31 -5.43
C PHE A 40 -6.76 -6.20 -6.88
N SER A 41 -5.70 -5.44 -7.13
CA SER A 41 -5.01 -5.42 -8.43
C SER A 41 -4.28 -6.73 -8.72
N ILE A 42 -3.79 -7.42 -7.69
CA ILE A 42 -3.04 -8.67 -7.80
C ILE A 42 -3.96 -9.87 -7.59
N TYR A 43 -4.81 -9.81 -6.56
CA TYR A 43 -5.75 -10.86 -6.20
C TYR A 43 -7.16 -10.40 -6.51
N HIS A 44 -7.61 -10.63 -7.73
CA HIS A 44 -8.94 -10.21 -8.19
C HIS A 44 -10.07 -10.94 -7.42
N VAL A 45 -10.60 -10.28 -6.39
CA VAL A 45 -11.77 -10.73 -5.63
C VAL A 45 -13.00 -10.00 -6.15
N HIS A 46 -13.68 -10.53 -7.19
CA HIS A 46 -14.91 -9.93 -7.76
C HIS A 46 -14.77 -8.47 -8.25
N ARG A 47 -15.86 -7.91 -8.81
CA ARG A 47 -15.97 -6.49 -9.20
C ARG A 47 -16.00 -5.59 -7.95
N CYS A 48 -14.92 -5.57 -7.17
CA CYS A 48 -14.73 -4.61 -6.08
C CYS A 48 -14.42 -3.24 -6.68
N VAL A 49 -15.12 -2.21 -6.21
CA VAL A 49 -14.81 -0.83 -6.58
C VAL A 49 -13.86 -0.28 -5.52
N VAL A 50 -12.57 -0.29 -5.83
CA VAL A 50 -11.58 0.53 -5.12
C VAL A 50 -11.09 1.58 -6.10
N VAL A 51 -11.20 2.85 -5.70
CA VAL A 51 -10.69 3.95 -6.51
C VAL A 51 -9.19 3.75 -6.70
N PRO A 52 -8.64 3.93 -7.91
CA PRO A 52 -7.19 3.87 -8.12
C PRO A 52 -6.47 4.79 -7.13
N ASN A 53 -5.33 4.34 -6.61
CA ASN A 53 -4.53 5.07 -5.61
C ASN A 53 -5.29 5.41 -4.31
N SER A 54 -6.38 4.68 -4.00
CA SER A 54 -7.05 4.87 -2.72
C SER A 54 -6.08 4.58 -1.57
N PRO A 55 -5.95 5.48 -0.58
CA PRO A 55 -5.11 5.26 0.61
C PRO A 55 -5.73 4.25 1.59
N LEU A 56 -6.86 3.65 1.19
CA LEU A 56 -7.63 2.75 2.01
C LEU A 56 -6.86 1.42 2.19
N THR A 57 -6.61 1.08 3.45
CA THR A 57 -6.07 -0.25 3.78
C THR A 57 -7.15 -1.30 3.62
N LEU A 58 -6.75 -2.56 3.49
CA LEU A 58 -7.70 -3.65 3.36
C LEU A 58 -8.55 -3.85 4.62
N GLN A 59 -8.00 -3.56 5.80
CA GLN A 59 -8.76 -3.54 7.04
C GLN A 59 -9.85 -2.45 7.03
N GLN A 60 -9.52 -1.26 6.54
CA GLN A 60 -10.50 -0.16 6.39
C GLN A 60 -11.57 -0.51 5.36
N TYR A 61 -11.18 -1.14 4.24
CA TYR A 61 -12.12 -1.68 3.25
C TYR A 61 -13.11 -2.65 3.89
N LEU A 62 -12.61 -3.57 4.70
CA LEU A 62 -13.43 -4.62 5.30
C LEU A 62 -14.39 -4.10 6.35
N LYS A 63 -14.03 -3.03 7.05
CA LYS A 63 -14.92 -2.38 8.03
C LYS A 63 -16.21 -1.90 7.36
N ASP A 64 -16.09 -1.30 6.17
CA ASP A 64 -17.18 -0.66 5.44
C ASP A 64 -17.47 -1.30 4.07
N TRP A 65 -17.18 -2.60 3.90
CA TRP A 65 -17.17 -3.28 2.60
C TRP A 65 -18.49 -3.15 1.80
N ARG A 66 -19.63 -3.03 2.49
CA ARG A 66 -20.96 -2.84 1.88
C ARG A 66 -21.07 -1.57 1.03
N LYS A 67 -20.25 -0.54 1.30
CA LYS A 67 -20.21 0.69 0.48
C LYS A 67 -19.54 0.46 -0.88
N PHE A 68 -18.73 -0.60 -0.99
CA PHE A 68 -17.85 -0.84 -2.13
C PHE A 68 -18.20 -2.10 -2.93
N VAL A 69 -19.02 -2.98 -2.35
CA VAL A 69 -19.43 -4.25 -2.93
C VAL A 69 -20.94 -4.23 -3.14
N PRO A 70 -21.45 -4.47 -4.36
CA PRO A 70 -22.88 -4.55 -4.62
C PRO A 70 -23.57 -5.62 -3.77
N ASP A 71 -24.81 -5.38 -3.36
CA ASP A 71 -25.61 -6.31 -2.55
C ASP A 71 -25.80 -7.70 -3.21
N SER A 72 -25.68 -7.77 -4.54
CA SER A 72 -25.71 -9.03 -5.30
C SER A 72 -24.60 -10.00 -4.90
N VAL A 73 -23.51 -9.50 -4.31
CA VAL A 73 -22.41 -10.30 -3.79
C VAL A 73 -22.76 -10.72 -2.36
N LYS A 74 -23.33 -11.92 -2.21
CA LYS A 74 -23.62 -12.51 -0.89
C LYS A 74 -22.37 -12.47 0.01
N GLY A 75 -22.42 -11.68 1.09
CA GLY A 75 -21.27 -11.38 1.95
C GLY A 75 -20.48 -12.58 2.48
N ARG A 76 -21.10 -13.77 2.63
CA ARG A 76 -20.37 -15.00 3.02
C ARG A 76 -19.40 -15.48 1.94
N ARG A 77 -19.81 -15.50 0.67
CA ARG A 77 -18.94 -15.92 -0.45
C ARG A 77 -17.81 -14.93 -0.67
N PHE A 78 -18.09 -13.64 -0.52
CA PHE A 78 -17.09 -12.59 -0.58
C PHE A 78 -16.01 -12.77 0.48
N ARG A 79 -16.41 -12.90 1.75
CA ARG A 79 -15.49 -13.11 2.88
C ARG A 79 -14.65 -14.38 2.72
N TYR A 80 -15.26 -15.46 2.26
CA TYR A 80 -14.54 -16.72 2.00
C TYR A 80 -13.47 -16.56 0.90
N ARG A 81 -13.83 -15.96 -0.24
CA ARG A 81 -12.87 -15.69 -1.33
C ARG A 81 -11.74 -14.78 -0.87
N LEU A 82 -12.06 -13.75 -0.09
CA LEU A 82 -11.05 -12.84 0.44
C LEU A 82 -10.08 -13.56 1.38
N TRP A 83 -10.59 -14.40 2.28
CA TRP A 83 -9.76 -15.23 3.14
C TRP A 83 -8.84 -16.16 2.32
N LEU A 84 -9.38 -16.80 1.27
CA LEU A 84 -8.60 -17.66 0.39
C LEU A 84 -7.48 -16.88 -0.32
N MET A 85 -7.76 -15.67 -0.81
CA MET A 85 -6.73 -14.82 -1.43
C MET A 85 -5.69 -14.34 -0.42
N GLY A 86 -6.08 -14.03 0.82
CA GLY A 86 -5.13 -13.72 1.89
C GLY A 86 -4.20 -14.90 2.18
N ALA A 87 -4.74 -16.13 2.24
CA ALA A 87 -3.93 -17.33 2.41
C ALA A 87 -2.98 -17.58 1.21
N LEU A 88 -3.47 -17.35 -0.01
CA LEU A 88 -2.65 -17.44 -1.22
C LEU A 88 -1.52 -16.42 -1.22
N MET A 89 -1.82 -15.18 -0.82
CA MET A 89 -0.84 -14.10 -0.69
C MET A 89 0.28 -14.49 0.29
N ARG A 90 -0.07 -14.99 1.48
CA ARG A 90 0.92 -15.44 2.47
C ARG A 90 1.86 -16.48 1.89
N ARG A 91 1.30 -17.49 1.20
CA ARG A 91 2.09 -18.53 0.53
C ARG A 91 3.03 -17.96 -0.52
N HIS A 92 2.58 -17.01 -1.34
CA HIS A 92 3.45 -16.36 -2.33
C HIS A 92 4.57 -15.57 -1.66
N LEU A 93 4.28 -14.83 -0.59
CA LEU A 93 5.31 -14.07 0.14
C LEU A 93 6.37 -15.00 0.75
N ASP A 94 5.97 -16.14 1.33
CA ASP A 94 6.93 -17.12 1.85
C ASP A 94 7.83 -17.70 0.72
N GLN A 95 7.27 -17.92 -0.47
CA GLN A 95 8.04 -18.36 -1.64
C GLN A 95 8.99 -17.28 -2.14
N ASP A 96 8.53 -16.03 -2.24
CA ASP A 96 9.33 -14.90 -2.70
C ASP A 96 10.47 -14.59 -1.72
N LEU A 97 10.23 -14.73 -0.40
CA LEU A 97 11.27 -14.63 0.63
C LEU A 97 12.39 -15.64 0.42
N ALA A 98 12.06 -16.89 0.10
CA ALA A 98 13.07 -17.90 -0.20
C ALA A 98 13.91 -17.54 -1.43
N ARG A 99 13.29 -16.95 -2.46
CA ARG A 99 13.98 -16.50 -3.68
C ARG A 99 14.89 -15.30 -3.43
N LEU A 100 14.44 -14.32 -2.64
CA LEU A 100 15.26 -13.16 -2.24
C LEU A 100 16.49 -13.59 -1.45
N ARG A 101 16.32 -14.53 -0.51
CA ARG A 101 17.44 -15.11 0.25
C ARG A 101 18.43 -15.84 -0.66
N ALA A 102 17.93 -16.63 -1.63
CA ALA A 102 18.80 -17.31 -2.60
C ALA A 102 19.57 -16.34 -3.51
N ALA A 103 18.95 -15.20 -3.85
CA ALA A 103 19.57 -14.11 -4.60
C ALA A 103 20.47 -13.18 -3.74
N LYS A 104 20.59 -13.44 -2.43
CA LYS A 104 21.33 -12.61 -1.47
C LYS A 104 20.87 -11.16 -1.40
N VAL A 105 19.58 -10.90 -1.66
CA VAL A 105 18.96 -9.59 -1.46
C VAL A 105 18.43 -9.54 -0.03
N VAL A 106 19.11 -8.82 0.86
CA VAL A 106 18.80 -8.83 2.30
C VAL A 106 18.19 -7.50 2.74
N THR A 107 18.66 -6.38 2.22
CA THR A 107 18.22 -5.03 2.60
C THR A 107 17.43 -4.32 1.49
N LEU A 108 16.78 -3.20 1.81
CA LEU A 108 16.17 -2.34 0.80
C LEU A 108 17.22 -1.69 -0.13
N GLU A 109 18.45 -1.52 0.33
CA GLU A 109 19.58 -1.12 -0.53
C GLU A 109 19.95 -2.20 -1.55
N ASP A 110 20.01 -3.47 -1.13
CA ASP A 110 20.23 -4.58 -2.05
C ASP A 110 19.09 -4.69 -3.05
N TRP A 111 17.85 -4.50 -2.58
CA TRP A 111 16.66 -4.49 -3.42
C TRP A 111 16.72 -3.39 -4.48
N GLN A 112 17.20 -2.19 -4.14
CA GLN A 112 17.38 -1.12 -5.11
C GLN A 112 18.37 -1.49 -6.22
N ARG A 113 19.45 -2.20 -5.88
CA ARG A 113 20.53 -2.54 -6.83
C ARG A 113 20.21 -3.76 -7.69
N GLU A 114 19.63 -4.79 -7.08
CA GLU A 114 19.53 -6.13 -7.66
C GLU A 114 18.07 -6.61 -7.80
N GLY A 115 17.11 -5.88 -7.26
CA GLY A 115 15.70 -6.30 -7.18
C GLY A 115 15.05 -6.61 -8.51
N ASP A 116 15.43 -5.90 -9.58
CA ASP A 116 14.93 -6.17 -10.94
C ASP A 116 15.40 -7.51 -11.53
N ARG A 117 16.46 -8.09 -10.98
CA ARG A 117 16.99 -9.39 -11.43
C ARG A 117 16.38 -10.57 -10.67
N VAL A 118 15.68 -10.32 -9.57
CA VAL A 118 15.04 -11.38 -8.78
C VAL A 118 13.64 -11.67 -9.31
N ASP A 119 13.40 -12.92 -9.72
CA ASP A 119 12.09 -13.41 -10.09
C ASP A 119 11.20 -13.60 -8.85
N ILE A 120 10.46 -12.55 -8.48
CA ILE A 120 9.47 -12.59 -7.39
C ILE A 120 8.09 -12.19 -7.89
N GLY A 121 7.06 -12.62 -7.16
CA GLY A 121 5.68 -12.28 -7.41
C GLY A 121 5.39 -10.78 -7.33
N PRO A 122 4.29 -10.33 -7.97
CA PRO A 122 3.92 -8.91 -8.04
C PRO A 122 3.61 -8.31 -6.66
N MET A 123 3.15 -9.11 -5.69
CA MET A 123 2.86 -8.62 -4.34
C MET A 123 4.14 -8.27 -3.58
N ALA A 124 5.10 -9.18 -3.53
CA ALA A 124 6.38 -8.91 -2.88
C ALA A 124 7.08 -7.70 -3.53
N ARG A 125 7.08 -7.63 -4.86
CA ARG A 125 7.64 -6.50 -5.61
C ARG A 125 6.96 -5.17 -5.26
N ALA A 126 5.62 -5.13 -5.22
CA ALA A 126 4.89 -3.92 -4.86
C ALA A 126 5.22 -3.46 -3.43
N LEU A 127 5.26 -4.38 -2.47
CA LEU A 127 5.55 -4.08 -1.06
C LEU A 127 6.98 -3.56 -0.86
N LEU A 128 7.96 -4.19 -1.50
CA LEU A 128 9.36 -3.76 -1.41
C LEU A 128 9.60 -2.41 -2.09
N THR A 129 8.94 -2.17 -3.22
CA THR A 129 9.01 -0.88 -3.90
C THR A 129 8.39 0.23 -3.06
N ASP A 130 7.22 -0.01 -2.46
CA ASP A 130 6.57 0.94 -1.55
C ASP A 130 7.44 1.23 -0.32
N ALA A 131 8.00 0.19 0.31
CA ALA A 131 8.91 0.35 1.44
C ALA A 131 10.19 1.12 1.07
N PHE A 132 10.76 0.87 -0.11
CA PHE A 132 11.89 1.61 -0.65
C PHE A 132 11.55 3.09 -0.84
N LEU A 133 10.41 3.40 -1.47
CA LEU A 133 9.97 4.78 -1.67
C LEU A 133 9.80 5.51 -0.33
N HIS A 134 9.25 4.84 0.67
CA HIS A 134 9.15 5.37 2.03
C HIS A 134 10.51 5.57 2.71
N ALA A 135 11.48 4.70 2.44
CA ALA A 135 12.83 4.79 3.01
C ALA A 135 13.68 5.90 2.37
N VAL A 136 13.44 6.21 1.09
CA VAL A 136 14.16 7.25 0.35
C VAL A 136 13.47 8.61 0.45
N ALA A 137 12.16 8.64 0.73
CA ALA A 137 11.46 9.90 0.98
C ALA A 137 12.11 10.62 2.17
N PRO A 138 12.48 11.91 2.02
CA PRO A 138 13.05 12.66 3.13
C PRO A 138 12.04 12.66 4.28
N SER A 139 12.47 12.20 5.45
CA SER A 139 11.77 12.40 6.72
C SER A 139 11.44 13.88 6.82
N SER A 140 10.20 14.28 6.52
CA SER A 140 9.79 15.66 6.72
C SER A 140 9.96 15.96 8.21
N PRO A 141 10.82 16.91 8.62
CA PRO A 141 10.83 17.35 10.00
C PRO A 141 9.52 18.10 10.21
N SER A 142 8.69 17.64 11.14
CA SER A 142 7.65 18.51 11.68
C SER A 142 8.34 19.59 12.50
N GLU A 143 8.42 20.80 11.99
CA GLU A 143 8.66 21.98 12.82
C GLU A 143 7.88 23.18 12.28
N ASN A 144 7.07 23.72 13.19
CA ASN A 144 6.30 24.94 13.15
C ASN A 144 6.75 25.99 12.13
N TYR A 145 5.86 26.38 11.22
CA TYR A 145 5.85 27.75 10.70
C TYR A 145 4.47 28.37 10.92
N PRO A 146 4.39 29.57 11.53
CA PRO A 146 3.13 30.28 11.69
C PRO A 146 2.66 30.78 10.33
N LEU A 147 1.33 30.82 10.17
CA LEU A 147 0.64 31.53 9.10
C LEU A 147 1.20 32.95 8.92
N VAL A 148 1.89 33.20 7.80
CA VAL A 148 1.88 34.52 7.15
C VAL A 148 1.89 34.33 5.62
N SER A 149 0.71 34.47 5.04
CA SER A 149 0.39 35.20 3.82
C SER A 149 1.55 35.61 2.90
N SER A 150 1.61 35.03 1.69
CA SER A 150 2.13 35.77 0.53
C SER A 150 1.32 35.47 -0.73
N LEU A 151 0.26 36.27 -0.86
CA LEU A 151 -0.42 36.59 -2.10
C LEU A 151 0.53 37.42 -2.99
N ARG A 152 1.08 36.82 -4.05
CA ARG A 152 1.39 37.52 -5.32
C ARG A 152 1.18 36.52 -6.46
N SER A 153 0.00 36.56 -7.07
CA SER A 153 -0.24 37.31 -8.32
C SER A 153 0.59 36.75 -9.49
N MET A 154 -0.01 35.82 -10.23
CA MET A 154 0.15 35.82 -11.68
C MET A 154 -1.22 35.66 -12.34
N ARG A 155 -1.46 36.60 -13.25
CA ARG A 155 -2.69 36.85 -13.98
C ARG A 155 -3.20 35.64 -14.75
N VAL A 156 -4.51 35.50 -14.67
CA VAL A 156 -5.43 34.90 -15.62
C VAL A 156 -5.24 35.47 -17.04
N ARG A 157 -5.17 34.58 -18.04
CA ARG A 157 -5.70 34.67 -19.43
C ARG A 157 -5.23 33.42 -20.19
N GLY A 158 -6.06 32.53 -20.74
CA GLY A 158 -7.51 32.47 -20.84
C GLY A 158 -7.94 31.11 -21.44
N THR A 159 -9.27 30.89 -21.48
CA THR A 159 -10.04 29.95 -22.34
C THR A 159 -9.66 28.46 -22.30
N SER A 160 -10.52 27.46 -22.12
CA SER A 160 -11.94 27.26 -21.76
C SER A 160 -12.10 25.73 -21.57
N PRO A 161 -13.23 25.21 -21.05
CA PRO A 161 -13.30 23.98 -20.29
C PRO A 161 -13.69 22.74 -21.09
N GLY A 162 -13.38 21.57 -20.53
CA GLY A 162 -14.21 20.39 -20.69
C GLY A 162 -13.41 19.12 -20.97
N PHE A 163 -13.29 18.24 -19.98
CA PHE A 163 -13.37 16.79 -20.18
C PHE A 163 -13.86 16.13 -18.90
N TYR A 164 -15.17 15.87 -18.86
CA TYR A 164 -15.76 14.81 -18.06
C TYR A 164 -15.50 13.49 -18.77
N PHE A 165 -15.04 12.46 -18.05
CA PHE A 165 -15.35 11.08 -18.41
C PHE A 165 -15.73 10.28 -17.17
N TYR A 166 -17.04 10.16 -16.98
CA TYR A 166 -17.72 9.05 -16.33
C TYR A 166 -18.18 8.10 -17.43
N THR A 167 -17.82 6.81 -17.38
CA THR A 167 -18.52 5.67 -18.02
C THR A 167 -17.98 4.41 -17.33
N TYR A 168 -18.69 3.67 -16.46
CA TYR A 168 -19.83 2.78 -16.69
C TYR A 168 -19.75 1.99 -18.01
N PHE A 169 -19.46 0.69 -17.92
CA PHE A 169 -19.99 -0.36 -18.81
C PHE A 169 -19.88 -1.72 -18.10
N GLY A 170 -21.01 -2.42 -17.93
CA GLY A 170 -21.29 -3.71 -18.60
C GLY A 170 -21.11 -4.90 -17.66
#